data_AF-A0A811TER1-F1
#
_entry.id   AF-A0A811TER1-F1
#
_cell.length_a   1.000
_cell.length_b   1.000
_cell.length_c   1.000
_cell.angle_alpha   90.00
_cell.angle_beta   90.00
_cell.angle_gamma   90.00
#
_symmetry.space_group_name_H-M   'P 1'
#
loop_
_entity.id
_entity.type
_entity.pdbx_description
1 polymer ?
#
loop_
_entity_poly.entity_id
_entity_poly.type
_entity_poly.pdbx_seq_one_letter_code
_entity_poly.pdbx_strand_id
1 'polypeptide(L)'
;MKRTKIVCTMGPASSSKTTIREMILSGMDVARVNFSHGTHAEHKKTIQLIRKTANELETQVAILQDIAGPKIRIGRVEDEKISLQTGSTIDITTKPVISTVKQLSINYTKLPLEVHTGDAILFADGTIEVVVNSVEKETIHCTVIDGGILTSNKGVNVPSTTIHTPTITEKDEADMLFGIANDVDYIAISFVRTPEDMLQAKSIITDADADTTVIAKIEKPEAVKKINKIITVSDGIMVARGDLGVEVPLEDVALIQKKIIKLCNNCGKPVITATQMLRSMVENNRPTRAEITDVSNAILDGTDAIMLSEETANGSYPIQSVKIMSRIAHVTEISDEFKEQMLRRNLAPLNSVPDAISHAACNIAKHLDAAAILTPTSTGSTARLVARYRPAQPIIAMCTINKVCRQLRLIWGVQSMTTEATDNTDQLIQSAKQIARLKGIKPGELIVITAGTPTGTAGSTNLIRVSRIEPVDQNGFTPKIM
;
A
#
# COMPACT_ATOMS: atom_id res chain seq x y z
N MET A 1 17.55 4.42 11.33
CA MET A 1 16.13 3.98 11.31
C MET A 1 15.68 3.87 9.87
N LYS A 2 14.83 2.88 9.54
CA LYS A 2 14.25 2.76 8.21
C LYS A 2 13.26 3.89 7.90
N ARG A 3 13.16 4.30 6.64
CA ARG A 3 12.24 5.35 6.16
C ARG A 3 11.08 4.78 5.36
N THR A 4 11.37 3.87 4.44
CA THR A 4 10.39 3.08 3.68
C THR A 4 9.56 2.24 4.65
N LYS A 5 8.24 2.28 4.42
CA LYS A 5 7.24 1.64 5.28
C LYS A 5 7.05 0.18 4.89
N ILE A 6 6.63 -0.64 5.84
CA ILE A 6 6.36 -2.05 5.62
C ILE A 6 4.89 -2.31 5.85
N VAL A 7 4.22 -2.77 4.80
CA VAL A 7 2.84 -3.26 4.84
C VAL A 7 2.90 -4.78 4.99
N CYS A 8 2.21 -5.35 5.98
CA CYS A 8 2.16 -6.79 6.19
C CYS A 8 0.72 -7.28 6.07
N THR A 9 0.50 -8.31 5.27
CA THR A 9 -0.82 -8.94 5.17
C THR A 9 -1.07 -9.85 6.36
N MET A 10 -2.22 -9.66 7.01
CA MET A 10 -2.68 -10.47 8.12
C MET A 10 -3.33 -11.76 7.63
N GLY A 11 -3.11 -12.86 8.34
CA GLY A 11 -3.70 -14.15 8.05
C GLY A 11 -3.46 -15.17 9.15
N PRO A 12 -3.76 -16.46 8.92
CA PRO A 12 -3.54 -17.56 9.86
C PRO A 12 -2.19 -17.52 10.59
N ALA A 13 -1.09 -17.31 9.87
CA ALA A 13 0.27 -17.30 10.44
C ALA A 13 0.55 -16.08 11.34
N SER A 14 -0.24 -15.00 11.20
CA SER A 14 -0.11 -13.74 11.93
C SER A 14 -1.36 -13.39 12.75
N SER A 15 -2.20 -14.37 13.06
CA SER A 15 -3.47 -14.18 13.78
C SER A 15 -3.32 -14.05 15.30
N SER A 16 -2.15 -14.40 15.85
CA SER A 16 -1.90 -14.36 17.30
C SER A 16 -1.41 -12.99 17.77
N LYS A 17 -1.76 -12.61 19.01
CA LYS A 17 -1.28 -11.37 19.65
C LYS A 17 0.24 -11.30 19.69
N THR A 18 0.90 -12.42 20.03
CA THR A 18 2.36 -12.53 20.11
C THR A 18 3.01 -12.28 18.75
N THR A 19 2.48 -12.90 17.69
CA THR A 19 3.00 -12.69 16.34
C THR A 19 2.82 -11.25 15.88
N ILE A 20 1.65 -10.65 16.10
CA ILE A 20 1.38 -9.25 15.76
C ILE A 20 2.37 -8.34 16.50
N ARG A 21 2.55 -8.53 17.81
CA ARG A 21 3.49 -7.76 18.63
C ARG A 21 4.91 -7.83 18.04
N GLU A 22 5.39 -9.02 17.76
CA GLU A 22 6.73 -9.23 17.18
C GLU A 22 6.86 -8.63 15.78
N MET A 23 5.82 -8.67 14.94
CA MET A 23 5.83 -8.02 13.63
C MET A 23 5.89 -6.50 13.74
N ILE A 24 5.14 -5.89 14.67
CA ILE A 24 5.21 -4.45 14.95
C ILE A 24 6.64 -4.07 15.38
N LEU A 25 7.20 -4.78 16.36
CA LEU A 25 8.56 -4.55 16.84
C LEU A 25 9.63 -4.78 15.76
N SER A 26 9.38 -5.69 14.81
CA SER A 26 10.27 -5.97 13.68
C SER A 26 10.19 -4.91 12.57
N GLY A 27 9.19 -4.04 12.60
CA GLY A 27 9.08 -2.88 11.70
C GLY A 27 7.83 -2.83 10.84
N MET A 28 6.76 -3.56 11.15
CA MET A 28 5.46 -3.39 10.49
C MET A 28 4.89 -2.00 10.80
N ASP A 29 4.57 -1.23 9.76
CA ASP A 29 3.93 0.08 9.89
C ASP A 29 2.43 0.05 9.56
N VAL A 30 2.03 -0.86 8.66
CA VAL A 30 0.65 -1.02 8.17
C VAL A 30 0.27 -2.50 8.16
N ALA A 31 -0.88 -2.83 8.73
CA ALA A 31 -1.49 -4.15 8.67
C ALA A 31 -2.54 -4.19 7.55
N ARG A 32 -2.29 -5.00 6.51
CA ARG A 32 -3.23 -5.25 5.42
C ARG A 32 -4.20 -6.37 5.80
N VAL A 33 -5.49 -6.11 5.70
CA VAL A 33 -6.56 -7.12 5.87
C VAL A 33 -7.19 -7.35 4.50
N ASN A 34 -7.01 -8.56 3.96
CA ASN A 34 -7.46 -8.92 2.62
C ASN A 34 -8.89 -9.51 2.66
N PHE A 35 -9.86 -8.80 2.08
CA PHE A 35 -11.29 -9.17 2.06
C PHE A 35 -11.66 -10.09 0.88
N SER A 36 -10.67 -10.55 0.12
CA SER A 36 -10.85 -11.67 -0.82
C SER A 36 -11.17 -12.99 -0.10
N HIS A 37 -10.88 -13.09 1.19
CA HIS A 37 -11.07 -14.26 2.03
C HIS A 37 -11.55 -13.85 3.42
N GLY A 38 -12.22 -14.78 4.11
CA GLY A 38 -12.69 -14.55 5.47
C GLY A 38 -14.01 -13.78 5.53
N THR A 39 -14.50 -13.61 6.76
CA THR A 39 -15.77 -12.97 7.07
C THR A 39 -15.55 -11.64 7.81
N HIS A 40 -16.54 -10.76 7.77
CA HIS A 40 -16.54 -9.51 8.58
C HIS A 40 -16.29 -9.78 10.07
N ALA A 41 -16.81 -10.87 10.62
CA ALA A 41 -16.59 -11.24 12.02
C ALA A 41 -15.11 -11.55 12.33
N GLU A 42 -14.43 -12.26 11.43
CA GLU A 42 -13.00 -12.56 11.55
C GLU A 42 -12.13 -11.32 11.35
N HIS A 43 -12.47 -10.48 10.37
CA HIS A 43 -11.78 -9.21 10.14
C HIS A 43 -11.94 -8.26 11.32
N LYS A 44 -13.12 -8.18 11.95
CA LYS A 44 -13.35 -7.37 13.15
C LYS A 44 -12.42 -7.76 14.29
N LYS A 45 -12.31 -9.07 14.57
CA LYS A 45 -11.39 -9.61 15.59
C LYS A 45 -9.94 -9.24 15.28
N THR A 46 -9.54 -9.36 14.02
CA THR A 46 -8.19 -9.01 13.55
C THR A 46 -7.90 -7.53 13.76
N ILE A 47 -8.80 -6.65 13.32
CA ILE A 47 -8.70 -5.18 13.49
C ILE A 47 -8.54 -4.81 14.97
N GLN A 48 -9.42 -5.34 15.83
CA GLN A 48 -9.37 -5.07 17.27
C GLN A 48 -8.05 -5.55 17.90
N LEU A 49 -7.54 -6.71 17.50
CA LEU A 49 -6.30 -7.25 18.03
C LEU A 49 -5.08 -6.40 17.61
N ILE A 50 -5.04 -5.91 16.38
CA ILE A 50 -4.01 -4.99 15.89
C ILE A 50 -4.03 -3.70 16.71
N ARG A 51 -5.20 -3.06 16.84
CA ARG A 51 -5.35 -1.81 17.60
C ARG A 51 -4.94 -1.98 19.06
N LYS A 52 -5.41 -3.04 19.72
CA LYS A 52 -5.04 -3.35 21.11
C LYS A 52 -3.53 -3.52 21.26
N THR A 53 -2.90 -4.29 20.37
CA THR A 53 -1.46 -4.56 20.44
C THR A 53 -0.63 -3.31 20.15
N ALA A 54 -1.05 -2.46 19.21
CA ALA A 54 -0.40 -1.19 18.90
C ALA A 54 -0.48 -0.22 20.09
N ASN A 55 -1.63 -0.13 20.75
CA ASN A 55 -1.82 0.70 21.95
C ASN A 55 -0.94 0.22 23.12
N GLU A 56 -0.87 -1.09 23.37
CA GLU A 56 0.02 -1.67 24.40
C GLU A 56 1.51 -1.46 24.13
N LEU A 57 1.88 -1.17 22.87
CA LEU A 57 3.24 -0.85 22.44
C LEU A 57 3.49 0.65 22.33
N GLU A 58 2.49 1.50 22.64
CA GLU A 58 2.53 2.95 22.51
C GLU A 58 3.01 3.40 21.11
N THR A 59 2.56 2.69 20.08
CA THR A 59 2.96 2.92 18.69
C THR A 59 1.77 2.96 17.76
N GLN A 60 1.97 3.59 16.61
CA GLN A 60 0.95 3.76 15.59
C GLN A 60 1.13 2.71 14.49
N VAL A 61 0.07 1.96 14.22
CA VAL A 61 -0.01 1.00 13.11
C VAL A 61 -1.26 1.30 12.32
N ALA A 62 -1.12 1.53 11.02
CA ALA A 62 -2.27 1.74 10.14
C ALA A 62 -2.93 0.41 9.78
N ILE A 63 -4.21 0.43 9.46
CA ILE A 63 -4.94 -0.70 8.91
C ILE A 63 -5.36 -0.36 7.48
N LEU A 64 -4.96 -1.22 6.55
CA LEU A 64 -5.30 -1.16 5.14
C LEU A 64 -6.27 -2.30 4.83
N GLN A 65 -7.51 -1.97 4.55
CA GLN A 65 -8.48 -2.89 3.98
C GLN A 65 -8.19 -3.05 2.48
N ASP A 66 -8.10 -4.28 1.98
CA ASP A 66 -7.96 -4.56 0.55
C ASP A 66 -9.21 -5.32 0.08
N ILE A 67 -10.06 -4.64 -0.71
CA ILE A 67 -11.32 -5.22 -1.21
C ILE A 67 -11.06 -6.20 -2.35
N ALA A 68 -11.96 -7.16 -2.55
CA ALA A 68 -11.71 -8.26 -3.48
C ALA A 68 -11.77 -7.80 -4.95
N GLY A 69 -12.70 -6.91 -5.27
CA GLY A 69 -13.01 -6.53 -6.65
C GLY A 69 -13.64 -7.68 -7.46
N PRO A 70 -13.87 -7.48 -8.76
CA PRO A 70 -14.62 -8.40 -9.61
C PRO A 70 -13.78 -9.58 -10.11
N LYS A 71 -13.17 -10.36 -9.21
CA LYS A 71 -12.28 -11.47 -9.59
C LYS A 71 -13.08 -12.65 -10.15
N ILE A 72 -12.79 -13.00 -11.42
CA ILE A 72 -13.29 -14.23 -12.03
C ILE A 72 -12.53 -15.41 -11.43
N ARG A 73 -13.25 -16.48 -11.10
CA ARG A 73 -12.71 -17.69 -10.47
C ARG A 73 -13.31 -18.94 -11.10
N ILE A 74 -12.51 -20.00 -11.10
CA ILE A 74 -12.97 -21.35 -11.37
C ILE A 74 -13.84 -21.84 -10.21
N GLY A 75 -14.86 -22.62 -10.53
CA GLY A 75 -15.69 -23.33 -9.57
C GLY A 75 -14.95 -24.44 -8.83
N ARG A 76 -15.71 -25.41 -8.33
CA ARG A 76 -15.13 -26.61 -7.72
C ARG A 76 -14.49 -27.49 -8.79
N VAL A 77 -13.36 -28.08 -8.46
CA VAL A 77 -12.58 -28.99 -9.31
C VAL A 77 -12.70 -30.41 -8.75
N GLU A 78 -12.83 -31.39 -9.63
CA GLU A 78 -12.84 -32.82 -9.31
C GLU A 78 -11.54 -33.23 -8.60
N ASP A 79 -11.64 -34.13 -7.61
CA ASP A 79 -10.51 -34.67 -6.85
C ASP A 79 -9.55 -33.60 -6.27
N GLU A 80 -10.09 -32.41 -5.95
CA GLU A 80 -9.38 -31.20 -5.47
C GLU A 80 -8.40 -30.56 -6.47
N LYS A 81 -7.85 -31.34 -7.40
CA LYS A 81 -6.91 -30.92 -8.44
C LYS A 81 -7.12 -31.70 -9.73
N ILE A 82 -7.00 -31.01 -10.86
CA ILE A 82 -6.96 -31.61 -12.21
C ILE A 82 -5.66 -31.24 -12.92
N SER A 83 -5.22 -32.09 -13.84
CA SER A 83 -4.04 -31.84 -14.68
C SER A 83 -4.50 -31.59 -16.10
N LEU A 84 -4.33 -30.36 -16.58
CA LEU A 84 -4.58 -30.00 -17.98
C LEU A 84 -3.35 -30.32 -18.82
N GLN A 85 -3.53 -31.01 -19.94
CA GLN A 85 -2.44 -31.38 -20.84
C GLN A 85 -2.34 -30.39 -22.00
N THR A 86 -1.13 -29.90 -22.29
CA THR A 86 -0.84 -29.09 -23.47
C THR A 86 -1.31 -29.80 -24.75
N GLY A 87 -1.99 -29.05 -25.63
CA GLY A 87 -2.56 -29.51 -26.89
C GLY A 87 -3.95 -30.14 -26.77
N SER A 88 -4.43 -30.40 -25.54
CA SER A 88 -5.78 -30.95 -25.34
C SER A 88 -6.88 -29.88 -25.49
N THR A 89 -8.09 -30.33 -25.79
CA THR A 89 -9.28 -29.47 -25.86
C THR A 89 -9.94 -29.37 -24.50
N ILE A 90 -10.41 -28.19 -24.13
CA ILE A 90 -11.13 -27.93 -22.88
C ILE A 90 -12.31 -26.99 -23.15
N ASP A 91 -13.47 -27.32 -22.59
CA ASP A 91 -14.64 -26.44 -22.62
C ASP A 91 -14.70 -25.59 -21.36
N ILE A 92 -15.06 -24.31 -21.49
CA ILE A 92 -15.35 -23.44 -20.34
C ILE A 92 -16.84 -23.12 -20.36
N THR A 93 -17.51 -23.34 -19.24
CA THR A 93 -18.94 -23.06 -19.05
C THR A 93 -19.20 -22.16 -17.85
N THR A 94 -20.30 -21.44 -17.89
CA THR A 94 -20.79 -20.60 -16.78
C THR A 94 -21.78 -21.34 -15.88
N LYS A 95 -22.15 -22.57 -16.24
CA LYS A 95 -23.02 -23.42 -15.42
C LYS A 95 -22.27 -23.92 -14.19
N PRO A 96 -22.90 -23.95 -13.00
CA PRO A 96 -22.26 -24.36 -11.76
C PRO A 96 -22.11 -25.88 -11.70
N VAL A 97 -21.15 -26.41 -12.46
CA VAL A 97 -20.79 -27.84 -12.53
C VAL A 97 -19.42 -28.07 -11.91
N ILE A 98 -19.12 -29.32 -11.53
CA ILE A 98 -17.78 -29.71 -11.10
C ILE A 98 -16.87 -29.65 -12.32
N SER A 99 -15.76 -28.92 -12.18
CA SER A 99 -14.76 -28.77 -13.23
C SER A 99 -13.91 -30.03 -13.34
N THR A 100 -13.75 -30.52 -14.56
CA THR A 100 -12.99 -31.73 -14.93
C THR A 100 -11.93 -31.38 -15.97
N VAL A 101 -11.12 -32.36 -16.38
CA VAL A 101 -10.14 -32.20 -17.47
C VAL A 101 -10.77 -31.94 -18.84
N LYS A 102 -12.10 -32.03 -19.00
CA LYS A 102 -12.82 -31.75 -20.26
C LYS A 102 -13.68 -30.48 -20.20
N GLN A 103 -14.09 -30.06 -19.01
CA GLN A 103 -14.99 -28.93 -18.85
C GLN A 103 -14.69 -28.17 -17.55
N LEU A 104 -14.42 -26.87 -17.63
CA LEU A 104 -14.21 -25.97 -16.50
C LEU A 104 -15.45 -25.11 -16.26
N SER A 105 -15.84 -24.95 -15.00
CA SER A 105 -16.89 -24.02 -14.59
C SER A 105 -16.27 -22.72 -14.07
N ILE A 106 -16.82 -21.57 -14.46
CA ILE A 106 -16.41 -20.26 -13.95
C ILE A 106 -17.59 -19.47 -13.37
N ASN A 107 -17.30 -18.56 -12.45
CA ASN A 107 -18.31 -17.75 -11.77
C ASN A 107 -18.76 -16.48 -12.54
N TYR A 108 -18.25 -16.25 -13.76
CA TYR A 108 -18.57 -15.07 -14.55
C TYR A 108 -19.43 -15.41 -15.76
N THR A 109 -20.75 -15.19 -15.61
CA THR A 109 -21.77 -15.64 -16.58
C THR A 109 -21.72 -14.91 -17.92
N LYS A 110 -21.11 -13.72 -17.98
CA LYS A 110 -21.00 -12.94 -19.19
C LYS A 110 -19.77 -13.27 -20.04
N LEU A 111 -18.85 -14.12 -19.55
CA LEU A 111 -17.60 -14.37 -20.27
C LEU A 111 -17.81 -14.86 -21.71
N PRO A 112 -18.74 -15.79 -22.02
CA PRO A 112 -18.97 -16.24 -23.39
C PRO A 112 -19.43 -15.12 -24.34
N LEU A 113 -19.98 -14.02 -23.82
CA LEU A 113 -20.42 -12.87 -24.63
C LEU A 113 -19.30 -11.87 -24.90
N GLU A 114 -18.19 -11.97 -24.18
CA GLU A 114 -17.12 -10.97 -24.19
C GLU A 114 -15.85 -11.47 -24.89
N VAL A 115 -15.59 -12.79 -24.86
CA VAL A 115 -14.42 -13.39 -25.50
C VAL A 115 -14.63 -13.67 -26.99
N HIS A 116 -13.54 -13.62 -27.75
CA HIS A 116 -13.50 -13.86 -29.19
C HIS A 116 -12.55 -15.03 -29.51
N THR A 117 -12.74 -15.65 -30.67
CA THR A 117 -11.78 -16.63 -31.21
C THR A 117 -10.38 -16.02 -31.27
N GLY A 118 -9.40 -16.73 -30.73
CA GLY A 118 -8.01 -16.29 -30.61
C GLY A 118 -7.66 -15.64 -29.27
N ASP A 119 -8.64 -15.30 -28.43
CA ASP A 119 -8.36 -14.75 -27.10
C ASP A 119 -7.66 -15.78 -26.20
N ALA A 120 -6.66 -15.33 -25.45
CA ALA A 120 -6.05 -16.11 -24.38
C ALA A 120 -6.86 -15.97 -23.07
N ILE A 121 -7.16 -17.11 -22.45
CA ILE A 121 -7.72 -17.23 -21.11
C ILE A 121 -6.67 -17.89 -20.22
N LEU A 122 -6.26 -17.17 -19.19
CA LEU A 122 -5.22 -17.58 -18.26
C LEU A 122 -5.83 -18.04 -16.95
N PHE A 123 -5.24 -19.09 -16.38
CA PHE A 123 -5.61 -19.64 -15.09
C PHE A 123 -4.41 -19.71 -14.15
N ALA A 124 -4.71 -19.80 -12.85
CA ALA A 124 -3.70 -19.97 -11.81
C ALA A 124 -2.55 -18.96 -11.92
N ASP A 125 -2.93 -17.67 -11.99
CA ASP A 125 -2.02 -16.53 -12.05
C ASP A 125 -1.07 -16.59 -13.26
N GLY A 126 -1.59 -17.00 -14.43
CA GLY A 126 -0.86 -17.02 -15.70
C GLY A 126 -0.06 -18.29 -15.97
N THR A 127 -0.09 -19.28 -15.07
CA THR A 127 0.70 -20.52 -15.23
C THR A 127 0.08 -21.53 -16.19
N ILE A 128 -1.22 -21.39 -16.48
CA ILE A 128 -1.96 -22.20 -17.44
C ILE A 128 -2.59 -21.26 -18.45
N GLU A 129 -2.39 -21.52 -19.74
CA GLU A 129 -2.94 -20.74 -20.84
C GLU A 129 -3.80 -21.63 -21.73
N VAL A 130 -4.99 -21.14 -22.05
CA VAL A 130 -5.84 -21.73 -23.08
C VAL A 130 -6.23 -20.66 -24.09
N VAL A 131 -6.38 -21.04 -25.36
CA VAL A 131 -6.80 -20.14 -26.44
C VAL A 131 -8.20 -20.52 -26.90
N VAL A 132 -9.07 -19.52 -27.06
CA VAL A 132 -10.44 -19.69 -27.53
C VAL A 132 -10.45 -20.10 -29.00
N ASN A 133 -10.98 -21.29 -29.29
CA ASN A 133 -11.21 -21.77 -30.64
C ASN A 133 -12.53 -21.21 -31.19
N SER A 134 -13.62 -21.35 -30.43
CA SER A 134 -14.96 -20.89 -30.78
C SER A 134 -15.82 -20.69 -29.54
N VAL A 135 -16.94 -19.98 -29.71
CA VAL A 135 -17.95 -19.83 -28.67
C VAL A 135 -19.29 -20.34 -29.20
N GLU A 136 -19.90 -21.29 -28.48
CA GLU A 136 -21.22 -21.83 -28.79
C GLU A 136 -22.16 -21.64 -27.59
N LYS A 137 -23.13 -20.74 -27.74
CA LYS A 137 -24.10 -20.38 -26.68
C LYS A 137 -23.41 -19.88 -25.40
N GLU A 138 -23.30 -20.73 -24.40
CA GLU A 138 -22.73 -20.45 -23.07
C GLU A 138 -21.42 -21.24 -22.84
N THR A 139 -20.92 -21.92 -23.88
CA THR A 139 -19.71 -22.75 -23.82
C THR A 139 -18.63 -22.13 -24.69
N ILE A 140 -17.44 -21.97 -24.14
CA ILE A 140 -16.25 -21.49 -24.84
C ILE A 140 -15.36 -22.71 -25.08
N HIS A 141 -15.15 -23.06 -26.34
CA HIS A 141 -14.30 -24.18 -26.73
C HIS A 141 -12.87 -23.70 -26.85
N CYS A 142 -11.93 -24.31 -26.12
CA CYS A 142 -10.55 -23.85 -26.05
C CYS A 142 -9.56 -24.98 -26.33
N THR A 143 -8.34 -24.59 -26.71
CA THR A 143 -7.17 -25.47 -26.74
C THR A 143 -6.21 -25.07 -25.64
N VAL A 144 -5.71 -26.03 -24.86
CA VAL A 144 -4.69 -25.80 -23.83
C VAL A 144 -3.36 -25.56 -24.52
N ILE A 145 -2.79 -24.37 -24.35
CA ILE A 145 -1.46 -24.01 -24.84
C ILE A 145 -0.42 -24.45 -23.81
N ASP A 146 -0.57 -23.94 -22.58
CA ASP A 146 0.28 -24.31 -21.45
C ASP A 146 -0.55 -25.05 -20.40
N GLY A 147 -0.26 -26.34 -20.25
CA GLY A 147 -0.91 -27.22 -19.29
C GLY A 147 -0.30 -27.13 -17.89
N GLY A 148 -1.03 -27.63 -16.90
CA GLY A 148 -0.59 -27.58 -15.51
C GLY A 148 -1.62 -28.13 -14.53
N ILE A 149 -1.30 -28.00 -13.24
CA ILE A 149 -2.19 -28.40 -12.15
C ILE A 149 -3.13 -27.25 -11.82
N LEU A 150 -4.43 -27.50 -11.88
CA LEU A 150 -5.47 -26.55 -11.54
C LEU A 150 -6.26 -27.01 -10.32
N THR A 151 -6.50 -26.10 -9.38
CA THR A 151 -7.28 -26.37 -8.16
C THR A 151 -8.51 -25.46 -8.11
N SER A 152 -9.44 -25.78 -7.22
CA SER A 152 -10.67 -24.98 -7.01
C SER A 152 -10.38 -23.51 -6.69
N ASN A 153 -11.30 -22.62 -7.08
CA ASN A 153 -11.30 -21.18 -6.75
C ASN A 153 -10.09 -20.37 -7.26
N LYS A 154 -9.28 -20.93 -8.18
CA LYS A 154 -8.18 -20.22 -8.82
C LYS A 154 -8.70 -19.08 -9.69
N GLY A 155 -7.92 -18.00 -9.78
CA GLY A 155 -8.24 -16.83 -10.58
C GLY A 155 -8.24 -17.15 -12.08
N VAL A 156 -9.12 -16.46 -12.80
CA VAL A 156 -9.18 -16.47 -14.27
C VAL A 156 -8.90 -15.06 -14.76
N ASN A 157 -8.01 -14.94 -15.73
CA ASN A 157 -7.60 -13.68 -16.34
C ASN A 157 -7.78 -13.76 -17.85
N VAL A 158 -8.19 -12.66 -18.48
CA VAL A 158 -8.43 -12.61 -19.93
C VAL A 158 -7.76 -11.35 -20.48
N PRO A 159 -6.43 -11.37 -20.69
CA PRO A 159 -5.67 -10.15 -20.99
C PRO A 159 -6.03 -9.50 -22.33
N SER A 160 -6.49 -10.31 -23.29
CA SER A 160 -6.77 -9.87 -24.66
C SER A 160 -8.10 -9.12 -24.80
N THR A 161 -8.98 -9.23 -23.79
CA THR A 161 -10.36 -8.74 -23.86
C THR A 161 -10.72 -7.92 -22.64
N THR A 162 -11.38 -6.78 -22.86
CA THR A 162 -11.90 -5.95 -21.77
C THR A 162 -13.15 -6.60 -21.18
N ILE A 163 -13.04 -7.06 -19.94
CA ILE A 163 -14.18 -7.60 -19.18
C ILE A 163 -15.06 -6.47 -18.64
N HIS A 164 -16.37 -6.52 -18.90
CA HIS A 164 -17.31 -5.47 -18.48
C HIS A 164 -17.96 -5.75 -17.11
N THR A 165 -17.12 -5.95 -16.09
CA THR A 165 -17.54 -5.99 -14.68
C THR A 165 -17.53 -4.60 -14.05
N PRO A 166 -18.42 -4.30 -13.07
CA PRO A 166 -18.22 -3.14 -12.21
C PRO A 166 -16.95 -3.34 -11.36
N THR A 167 -16.17 -2.27 -11.17
CA THR A 167 -14.93 -2.34 -10.39
C THR A 167 -15.19 -2.55 -8.90
N ILE A 168 -16.29 -1.99 -8.40
CA ILE A 168 -16.76 -2.19 -7.03
C ILE A 168 -18.04 -3.01 -7.12
N THR A 169 -18.02 -4.23 -6.56
CA THR A 169 -19.19 -5.10 -6.49
C THR A 169 -20.07 -4.75 -5.28
N GLU A 170 -21.31 -5.25 -5.22
CA GLU A 170 -22.18 -5.11 -4.05
C GLU A 170 -21.52 -5.63 -2.77
N LYS A 171 -20.77 -6.74 -2.87
CA LYS A 171 -19.95 -7.25 -1.76
C LYS A 171 -18.87 -6.26 -1.37
N ASP A 172 -18.16 -5.68 -2.33
CA ASP A 172 -17.08 -4.73 -2.04
C ASP A 172 -17.63 -3.45 -1.38
N GLU A 173 -18.80 -2.97 -1.79
CA GLU A 173 -19.46 -1.83 -1.13
C GLU A 173 -19.79 -2.16 0.33
N ALA A 174 -20.40 -3.33 0.59
CA ALA A 174 -20.66 -3.79 1.95
C ALA A 174 -19.36 -3.95 2.78
N ASP A 175 -18.29 -4.43 2.16
CA ASP A 175 -16.97 -4.52 2.77
C ASP A 175 -16.42 -3.14 3.11
N MET A 176 -16.50 -2.17 2.19
CA MET A 176 -16.05 -0.79 2.41
C MET A 176 -16.77 -0.14 3.59
N LEU A 177 -18.11 -0.25 3.63
CA LEU A 177 -18.92 0.27 4.74
C LEU A 177 -18.56 -0.39 6.07
N PHE A 178 -18.31 -1.71 6.06
CA PHE A 178 -17.80 -2.41 7.24
C PHE A 178 -16.44 -1.84 7.71
N GLY A 179 -15.51 -1.57 6.79
CA GLY A 179 -14.22 -0.98 7.12
C GLY A 179 -14.34 0.40 7.73
N ILE A 180 -15.15 1.26 7.13
CA ILE A 180 -15.45 2.61 7.64
C ILE A 180 -15.99 2.53 9.07
N ALA A 181 -16.97 1.66 9.31
CA ALA A 181 -17.56 1.46 10.63
C ALA A 181 -16.57 0.92 11.68
N ASN A 182 -15.44 0.34 11.27
CA ASN A 182 -14.38 -0.15 12.15
C ASN A 182 -13.11 0.73 12.11
N ASP A 183 -13.21 1.97 11.64
CA ASP A 183 -12.14 2.98 11.62
C ASP A 183 -10.83 2.45 10.99
N VAL A 184 -10.94 1.80 9.82
CA VAL A 184 -9.77 1.49 8.98
C VAL A 184 -9.17 2.78 8.43
N ASP A 185 -7.85 2.78 8.24
CA ASP A 185 -7.13 4.00 7.84
C ASP A 185 -7.09 4.15 6.31
N TYR A 186 -7.05 3.01 5.60
CA TYR A 186 -6.96 2.91 4.15
C TYR A 186 -7.92 1.85 3.59
N ILE A 187 -8.43 2.11 2.39
CA ILE A 187 -9.13 1.12 1.56
C ILE A 187 -8.41 1.06 0.20
N ALA A 188 -7.92 -0.12 -0.16
CA ALA A 188 -7.30 -0.39 -1.46
C ALA A 188 -8.33 -1.01 -2.41
N ILE A 189 -8.55 -0.34 -3.55
CA ILE A 189 -9.52 -0.71 -4.58
C ILE A 189 -8.83 -1.59 -5.61
N SER A 190 -9.29 -2.85 -5.74
CA SER A 190 -8.76 -3.85 -6.67
C SER A 190 -9.23 -3.61 -8.11
N PHE A 191 -8.43 -4.06 -9.07
CA PHE A 191 -8.74 -4.06 -10.50
C PHE A 191 -9.19 -2.70 -11.07
N VAL A 192 -8.67 -1.60 -10.52
CA VAL A 192 -8.93 -0.25 -11.04
C VAL A 192 -8.49 -0.18 -12.49
N ARG A 193 -9.34 0.38 -13.36
CA ARG A 193 -9.08 0.57 -14.80
C ARG A 193 -9.15 2.03 -15.20
N THR A 194 -10.00 2.83 -14.52
CA THR A 194 -10.29 4.21 -14.91
C THR A 194 -10.33 5.15 -13.70
N PRO A 195 -10.19 6.48 -13.88
CA PRO A 195 -10.36 7.42 -12.78
C PRO A 195 -11.79 7.40 -12.20
N GLU A 196 -12.79 7.07 -13.00
CA GLU A 196 -14.18 6.96 -12.55
C GLU A 196 -14.36 5.89 -11.47
N ASP A 197 -13.62 4.77 -11.54
CA ASP A 197 -13.62 3.73 -10.49
C ASP A 197 -13.22 4.31 -9.12
N MET A 198 -12.24 5.20 -9.11
CA MET A 198 -11.75 5.83 -7.88
C MET A 198 -12.69 6.93 -7.40
N LEU A 199 -13.36 7.63 -8.31
CA LEU A 199 -14.40 8.60 -7.95
C LEU A 199 -15.62 7.89 -7.35
N GLN A 200 -16.00 6.73 -7.88
CA GLN A 200 -17.05 5.88 -7.30
C GLN A 200 -16.68 5.47 -5.88
N ALA A 201 -15.46 4.97 -5.66
CA ALA A 201 -14.99 4.63 -4.32
C ALA A 201 -15.08 5.84 -3.36
N LYS A 202 -14.66 7.02 -3.80
CA LYS A 202 -14.74 8.26 -3.00
C LYS A 202 -16.16 8.71 -2.71
N SER A 203 -17.11 8.50 -3.63
CA SER A 203 -18.54 8.76 -3.38
C SER A 203 -19.01 7.92 -2.19
N ILE A 204 -18.75 6.61 -2.20
CA ILE A 204 -19.14 5.70 -1.11
C ILE A 204 -18.57 6.17 0.25
N ILE A 205 -17.30 6.63 0.28
CA ILE A 205 -16.70 7.19 1.50
C ILE A 205 -17.43 8.47 1.95
N THR A 206 -17.76 9.35 1.02
CA THR A 206 -18.42 10.64 1.29
C THR A 206 -19.87 10.45 1.74
N ASP A 207 -20.60 9.55 1.09
CA ASP A 207 -21.99 9.21 1.41
C ASP A 207 -22.10 8.55 2.81
N ALA A 208 -21.01 7.95 3.29
CA ALA A 208 -20.87 7.41 4.64
C ALA A 208 -20.34 8.43 5.67
N ASP A 209 -20.21 9.73 5.31
CA ASP A 209 -19.65 10.80 6.14
C ASP A 209 -18.27 10.47 6.75
N ALA A 210 -17.43 9.82 5.94
CA ALA A 210 -16.10 9.37 6.33
C ALA A 210 -14.98 10.08 5.55
N ASP A 211 -13.76 9.97 6.06
CA ASP A 211 -12.54 10.56 5.49
C ASP A 211 -11.46 9.51 5.20
N THR A 212 -11.87 8.24 5.07
CA THR A 212 -10.97 7.11 4.84
C THR A 212 -10.25 7.23 3.50
N THR A 213 -8.94 7.01 3.52
CA THR A 213 -8.08 7.24 2.36
C THR A 213 -8.16 6.08 1.36
N VAL A 214 -8.29 6.38 0.05
CA VAL A 214 -8.42 5.34 -0.98
C VAL A 214 -7.13 5.16 -1.81
N ILE A 215 -6.72 3.90 -1.99
CA ILE A 215 -5.54 3.49 -2.74
C ILE A 215 -5.97 2.74 -4.00
N ALA A 216 -5.54 3.18 -5.18
CA ALA A 216 -5.82 2.44 -6.42
C ALA A 216 -4.80 1.31 -6.59
N LYS A 217 -5.26 0.07 -6.78
CA LYS A 217 -4.41 -1.05 -7.15
C LYS A 217 -4.30 -1.13 -8.67
N ILE A 218 -3.08 -1.00 -9.17
CA ILE A 218 -2.77 -1.04 -10.60
C ILE A 218 -2.45 -2.48 -10.98
N GLU A 219 -3.46 -3.14 -11.54
CA GLU A 219 -3.46 -4.57 -11.89
C GLU A 219 -3.86 -4.78 -13.36
N LYS A 220 -4.36 -3.74 -14.03
CA LYS A 220 -4.94 -3.81 -15.36
C LYS A 220 -4.22 -2.92 -16.38
N PRO A 221 -4.06 -3.35 -17.65
CA PRO A 221 -3.40 -2.57 -18.70
C PRO A 221 -4.08 -1.23 -18.96
N GLU A 222 -5.41 -1.15 -18.85
CA GLU A 222 -6.18 0.10 -18.99
C GLU A 222 -5.76 1.14 -17.94
N ALA A 223 -5.49 0.67 -16.72
CA ALA A 223 -5.03 1.51 -15.62
C ALA A 223 -3.64 2.09 -15.90
N VAL A 224 -2.74 1.27 -16.45
CA VAL A 224 -1.39 1.70 -16.86
C VAL A 224 -1.48 2.78 -17.95
N LYS A 225 -2.39 2.62 -18.92
CA LYS A 225 -2.64 3.61 -19.98
C LYS A 225 -3.21 4.92 -19.42
N LYS A 226 -4.07 4.86 -18.40
CA LYS A 226 -4.75 6.01 -17.78
C LYS A 226 -4.09 6.51 -16.48
N ILE A 227 -2.88 6.03 -16.17
CA ILE A 227 -2.27 6.18 -14.84
C ILE A 227 -2.22 7.62 -14.31
N ASN A 228 -1.92 8.61 -15.17
CA ASN A 228 -1.87 10.01 -14.76
C ASN A 228 -3.21 10.50 -14.20
N LYS A 229 -4.32 10.12 -14.85
CA LYS A 229 -5.66 10.53 -14.42
C LYS A 229 -6.08 9.82 -13.14
N ILE A 230 -5.75 8.53 -13.01
CA ILE A 230 -6.02 7.74 -11.80
C ILE A 230 -5.28 8.36 -10.60
N ILE A 231 -3.98 8.63 -10.73
CA ILE A 231 -3.17 9.26 -9.67
C ILE A 231 -3.79 10.58 -9.17
N THR A 232 -4.34 11.40 -10.07
CA THR A 232 -4.96 12.68 -9.70
C THR A 232 -6.15 12.50 -8.75
N VAL A 233 -6.98 11.48 -8.98
CA VAL A 233 -8.19 11.25 -8.19
C VAL A 233 -7.99 10.28 -7.02
N SER A 234 -6.92 9.49 -7.01
CA SER A 234 -6.54 8.60 -5.90
C SER A 234 -5.80 9.33 -4.79
N ASP A 235 -5.78 8.76 -3.58
CA ASP A 235 -4.98 9.29 -2.48
C ASP A 235 -3.63 8.58 -2.32
N GLY A 236 -3.51 7.38 -2.87
CA GLY A 236 -2.26 6.64 -3.04
C GLY A 236 -2.40 5.58 -4.14
N ILE A 237 -1.29 4.94 -4.49
CA ILE A 237 -1.24 3.88 -5.50
C ILE A 237 -0.60 2.62 -4.93
N MET A 238 -1.06 1.45 -5.34
CA MET A 238 -0.41 0.17 -5.12
C MET A 238 -0.07 -0.47 -6.47
N VAL A 239 1.22 -0.76 -6.69
CA VAL A 239 1.69 -1.51 -7.87
C VAL A 239 1.65 -2.99 -7.50
N ALA A 240 0.60 -3.68 -7.92
CA ALA A 240 0.37 -5.10 -7.62
C ALA A 240 0.93 -5.97 -8.76
N ARG A 241 2.22 -6.30 -8.65
CA ARG A 241 3.04 -6.85 -9.73
C ARG A 241 2.64 -8.26 -10.16
N GLY A 242 2.13 -9.06 -9.22
CA GLY A 242 1.62 -10.41 -9.47
C GLY A 242 0.44 -10.36 -10.43
N ASP A 243 -0.67 -9.72 -10.04
CA ASP A 243 -1.85 -9.60 -10.90
C ASP A 243 -1.53 -8.79 -12.18
N LEU A 244 -0.72 -7.72 -12.10
CA LEU A 244 -0.33 -6.93 -13.28
C LEU A 244 0.48 -7.76 -14.29
N GLY A 245 1.43 -8.58 -13.83
CA GLY A 245 2.30 -9.40 -14.69
C GLY A 245 1.58 -10.55 -15.40
N VAL A 246 0.32 -10.84 -15.02
CA VAL A 246 -0.56 -11.75 -15.76
C VAL A 246 -1.26 -11.02 -16.92
N GLU A 247 -1.41 -9.70 -16.83
CA GLU A 247 -2.26 -8.91 -17.74
C GLU A 247 -1.46 -8.05 -18.72
N VAL A 248 -0.15 -7.91 -18.51
CA VAL A 248 0.79 -7.19 -19.39
C VAL A 248 2.01 -8.09 -19.68
N PRO A 249 2.78 -7.82 -20.76
CA PRO A 249 4.03 -8.52 -21.00
C PRO A 249 4.94 -8.48 -19.76
N LEU A 250 5.46 -9.62 -19.35
CA LEU A 250 6.19 -9.77 -18.09
C LEU A 250 7.43 -8.87 -18.04
N GLU A 251 8.10 -8.70 -19.18
CA GLU A 251 9.26 -7.82 -19.37
C GLU A 251 8.95 -6.33 -19.16
N ASP A 252 7.69 -5.90 -19.32
CA ASP A 252 7.29 -4.50 -19.14
C ASP A 252 7.04 -4.13 -17.67
N VAL A 253 6.78 -5.12 -16.79
CA VAL A 253 6.34 -4.90 -15.40
C VAL A 253 7.31 -4.00 -14.64
N ALA A 254 8.62 -4.24 -14.79
CA ALA A 254 9.65 -3.44 -14.10
C ALA A 254 9.67 -1.97 -14.57
N LEU A 255 9.45 -1.72 -15.86
CA LEU A 255 9.40 -0.37 -16.43
C LEU A 255 8.11 0.36 -16.01
N ILE A 256 6.99 -0.36 -15.98
CA ILE A 256 5.70 0.17 -15.50
C ILE A 256 5.79 0.55 -14.02
N GLN A 257 6.37 -0.29 -13.16
CA GLN A 257 6.62 0.01 -11.75
C GLN A 257 7.39 1.33 -11.60
N LYS A 258 8.53 1.47 -12.27
CA LYS A 258 9.38 2.67 -12.21
C LYS A 258 8.62 3.92 -12.62
N LYS A 259 7.86 3.83 -13.71
CA LYS A 259 7.02 4.92 -14.21
C LYS A 259 5.97 5.34 -13.18
N ILE A 260 5.22 4.40 -12.61
CA ILE A 260 4.16 4.68 -11.64
C ILE A 260 4.76 5.33 -10.38
N ILE A 261 5.82 4.75 -9.81
CA ILE A 261 6.48 5.28 -8.61
C ILE A 261 6.98 6.71 -8.85
N LYS A 262 7.60 6.98 -10.01
CA LYS A 262 8.07 8.32 -10.37
C LYS A 262 6.91 9.32 -10.44
N LEU A 263 5.79 8.95 -11.06
CA LEU A 263 4.61 9.81 -11.15
C LEU A 263 4.02 10.11 -9.77
N CYS A 264 3.91 9.09 -8.90
CA CYS A 264 3.43 9.24 -7.53
C CYS A 264 4.32 10.19 -6.71
N ASN A 265 5.65 10.01 -6.81
CA ASN A 265 6.62 10.89 -6.16
C ASN A 265 6.50 12.34 -6.67
N ASN A 266 6.32 12.52 -7.98
CA ASN A 266 6.15 13.85 -8.57
C ASN A 266 4.91 14.57 -8.04
N CYS A 267 3.81 13.88 -7.75
CA CYS A 267 2.61 14.51 -7.19
C CYS A 267 2.49 14.39 -5.66
N GLY A 268 3.46 13.80 -4.98
CA GLY A 268 3.45 13.60 -3.52
C GLY A 268 2.37 12.62 -3.04
N LYS A 269 1.96 11.66 -3.87
CA LYS A 269 1.03 10.58 -3.51
C LYS A 269 1.83 9.37 -3.04
N PRO A 270 1.51 8.74 -1.89
CA PRO A 270 2.20 7.54 -1.45
C PRO A 270 1.99 6.40 -2.43
N VAL A 271 3.05 5.61 -2.62
CA VAL A 271 3.02 4.41 -3.48
C VAL A 271 3.52 3.17 -2.72
N ILE A 272 2.81 2.06 -2.90
CA ILE A 272 3.13 0.74 -2.35
C ILE A 272 3.62 -0.15 -3.48
N THR A 273 4.80 -0.75 -3.32
CA THR A 273 5.25 -1.86 -4.19
C THR A 273 4.83 -3.18 -3.56
N ALA A 274 4.01 -3.95 -4.27
CA ALA A 274 3.31 -5.11 -3.72
C ALA A 274 3.54 -6.39 -4.51
N THR A 275 3.28 -7.52 -3.81
CA THR A 275 3.36 -8.92 -4.28
C THR A 275 4.77 -9.37 -4.69
N GLN A 276 5.06 -10.67 -4.53
CA GLN A 276 6.33 -11.29 -4.93
C GLN A 276 7.60 -10.59 -4.42
N MET A 277 7.56 -9.97 -3.22
CA MET A 277 8.71 -9.25 -2.68
C MET A 277 9.73 -10.21 -2.06
N LEU A 278 9.29 -11.09 -1.14
CA LEU A 278 10.13 -12.12 -0.51
C LEU A 278 9.41 -13.48 -0.56
N ARG A 279 8.79 -13.81 -1.70
CA ARG A 279 7.87 -14.96 -1.86
C ARG A 279 8.46 -16.30 -1.41
N SER A 280 9.76 -16.53 -1.62
CA SER A 280 10.43 -17.75 -1.18
C SER A 280 10.38 -17.92 0.34
N MET A 281 10.21 -16.84 1.11
CA MET A 281 10.12 -16.86 2.57
C MET A 281 8.79 -17.37 3.12
N VAL A 282 7.81 -17.67 2.26
CA VAL A 282 6.63 -18.45 2.67
C VAL A 282 7.06 -19.82 3.21
N GLU A 283 8.04 -20.44 2.58
CA GLU A 283 8.51 -21.79 2.90
C GLU A 283 9.94 -21.82 3.45
N ASN A 284 10.73 -20.77 3.20
CA ASN A 284 12.14 -20.69 3.54
C ASN A 284 12.43 -19.62 4.61
N ASN A 285 13.43 -19.84 5.45
CA ASN A 285 13.82 -18.87 6.47
C ASN A 285 14.71 -17.72 5.94
N ARG A 286 15.07 -17.76 4.66
CA ARG A 286 15.90 -16.76 3.97
C ARG A 286 15.38 -16.54 2.55
N PRO A 287 15.40 -15.29 2.05
CA PRO A 287 15.05 -15.02 0.67
C PRO A 287 16.21 -15.33 -0.27
N THR A 288 15.89 -15.37 -1.56
CA THR A 288 16.87 -15.44 -2.64
C THR A 288 17.61 -14.10 -2.81
N ARG A 289 18.75 -14.13 -3.51
CA ARG A 289 19.48 -12.91 -3.87
C ARG A 289 18.69 -12.02 -4.83
N ALA A 290 17.90 -12.63 -5.71
CA ALA A 290 17.03 -11.93 -6.65
C ALA A 290 15.96 -11.11 -5.92
N GLU A 291 15.29 -11.70 -4.93
CA GLU A 291 14.28 -11.01 -4.10
C GLU A 291 14.89 -9.86 -3.29
N ILE A 292 16.08 -10.03 -2.71
CA ILE A 292 16.77 -8.92 -2.03
C ILE A 292 17.03 -7.77 -3.00
N THR A 293 17.46 -8.10 -4.22
CA THR A 293 17.75 -7.10 -5.26
C THR A 293 16.47 -6.40 -5.73
N ASP A 294 15.36 -7.13 -5.87
CA ASP A 294 14.06 -6.58 -6.24
C ASP A 294 13.53 -5.59 -5.18
N VAL A 295 13.53 -5.98 -3.91
CA VAL A 295 13.14 -5.10 -2.80
C VAL A 295 14.01 -3.83 -2.76
N SER A 296 15.33 -3.99 -2.91
CA SER A 296 16.26 -2.85 -2.92
C SER A 296 15.97 -1.91 -4.08
N ASN A 297 15.70 -2.44 -5.28
CA ASN A 297 15.34 -1.63 -6.45
C ASN A 297 14.01 -0.90 -6.28
N ALA A 298 13.00 -1.49 -5.64
CA ALA A 298 11.75 -0.79 -5.34
C ALA A 298 11.96 0.43 -4.43
N ILE A 299 12.88 0.33 -3.46
CA ILE A 299 13.26 1.44 -2.58
C ILE A 299 14.02 2.52 -3.34
N LEU A 300 14.99 2.14 -4.17
CA LEU A 300 15.74 3.03 -5.05
C LEU A 300 14.81 3.78 -6.02
N ASP A 301 13.85 3.08 -6.62
CA ASP A 301 12.80 3.66 -7.46
C ASP A 301 11.99 4.72 -6.71
N GLY A 302 11.93 4.62 -5.38
CA GLY A 302 11.38 5.64 -4.48
C GLY A 302 10.05 5.29 -3.86
N THR A 303 9.75 4.00 -3.73
CA THR A 303 8.50 3.56 -3.12
C THR A 303 8.38 4.06 -1.68
N ASP A 304 7.17 4.49 -1.28
CA ASP A 304 6.91 4.89 0.10
C ASP A 304 6.83 3.66 1.01
N ALA A 305 6.28 2.56 0.48
CA ALA A 305 6.12 1.32 1.21
C ALA A 305 6.36 0.07 0.36
N ILE A 306 6.84 -0.98 1.03
CA ILE A 306 7.01 -2.33 0.49
C ILE A 306 6.08 -3.29 1.21
N MET A 307 5.43 -4.21 0.48
CA MET A 307 4.37 -5.05 1.03
C MET A 307 4.69 -6.54 1.02
N LEU A 308 4.57 -7.17 2.19
CA LEU A 308 4.54 -8.62 2.37
C LEU A 308 3.10 -9.13 2.23
N SER A 309 2.91 -10.16 1.40
CA SER A 309 1.62 -10.76 1.09
C SER A 309 1.49 -12.11 1.78
N GLU A 310 1.76 -13.20 1.08
CA GLU A 310 1.64 -14.56 1.61
C GLU A 310 2.67 -14.84 2.72
N GLU A 311 3.82 -14.17 2.66
CA GLU A 311 4.93 -14.32 3.58
C GLU A 311 4.52 -14.11 5.04
N THR A 312 3.61 -13.16 5.29
CA THR A 312 3.10 -12.84 6.64
C THR A 312 1.70 -13.37 6.90
N ALA A 313 0.92 -13.63 5.86
CA ALA A 313 -0.44 -14.13 6.00
C ALA A 313 -0.47 -15.64 6.30
N ASN A 314 0.27 -16.43 5.53
CA ASN A 314 0.24 -17.90 5.56
C ASN A 314 1.63 -18.55 5.63
N GLY A 315 2.71 -17.77 5.51
CA GLY A 315 4.08 -18.29 5.52
C GLY A 315 4.52 -18.87 6.87
N SER A 316 5.53 -19.73 6.82
CA SER A 316 6.14 -20.35 8.01
C SER A 316 7.02 -19.40 8.82
N TYR A 317 7.43 -18.26 8.22
CA TYR A 317 8.39 -17.34 8.82
C TYR A 317 7.92 -15.87 8.88
N PRO A 318 6.70 -15.56 9.34
CA PRO A 318 6.09 -14.23 9.21
C PRO A 318 6.92 -13.13 9.87
N ILE A 319 7.39 -13.36 11.10
CA ILE A 319 8.22 -12.39 11.85
C ILE A 319 9.56 -12.17 11.16
N GLN A 320 10.19 -13.26 10.69
CA GLN A 320 11.50 -13.19 10.04
C GLN A 320 11.42 -12.45 8.70
N SER A 321 10.34 -12.63 7.94
CA SER A 321 10.09 -11.88 6.70
C SER A 321 10.06 -10.38 6.96
N VAL A 322 9.38 -9.92 8.02
CA VAL A 322 9.36 -8.50 8.42
C VAL A 322 10.76 -8.02 8.83
N LYS A 323 11.50 -8.80 9.65
CA LYS A 323 12.86 -8.45 10.08
C LYS A 323 13.82 -8.29 8.89
N ILE A 324 13.75 -9.21 7.92
CA ILE A 324 14.59 -9.17 6.72
C ILE A 324 14.20 -7.98 5.84
N MET A 325 12.90 -7.76 5.60
CA MET A 325 12.40 -6.61 4.84
C MET A 325 12.87 -5.28 5.44
N SER A 326 12.79 -5.15 6.77
CA SER A 326 13.27 -4.00 7.54
C SER A 326 14.77 -3.78 7.39
N ARG A 327 15.58 -4.86 7.41
CA ARG A 327 17.03 -4.78 7.21
C ARG A 327 17.39 -4.38 5.78
N ILE A 328 16.71 -4.91 4.77
CA ILE A 328 16.95 -4.53 3.36
C ILE A 328 16.65 -3.03 3.17
N ALA A 329 15.52 -2.56 3.70
CA ALA A 329 15.16 -1.15 3.67
C ALA A 329 16.24 -0.27 4.31
N HIS A 330 16.67 -0.61 5.52
CA HIS A 330 17.69 0.16 6.22
C HIS A 330 19.03 0.20 5.47
N VAL A 331 19.53 -0.94 4.99
CA VAL A 331 20.82 -1.02 4.26
C VAL A 331 20.76 -0.24 2.95
N THR A 332 19.64 -0.35 2.21
CA THR A 332 19.46 0.36 0.94
C THR A 332 19.45 1.87 1.17
N GLU A 333 18.73 2.36 2.17
CA GLU A 333 18.58 3.80 2.43
C GLU A 333 19.84 4.51 2.92
N ILE A 334 20.77 3.79 3.58
CA ILE A 334 22.04 4.38 4.03
C ILE A 334 23.14 4.32 2.96
N SER A 335 22.91 3.59 1.87
CA SER A 335 23.85 3.45 0.77
C SER A 335 24.09 4.78 0.05
N ASP A 336 25.26 4.92 -0.56
CA ASP A 336 25.57 6.11 -1.37
C ASP A 336 24.73 6.15 -2.65
N GLU A 337 24.39 4.98 -3.22
CA GLU A 337 23.47 4.86 -4.36
C GLU A 337 22.12 5.54 -4.07
N PHE A 338 21.52 5.24 -2.91
CA PHE A 338 20.26 5.88 -2.52
C PHE A 338 20.41 7.39 -2.38
N LYS A 339 21.48 7.87 -1.74
CA LYS A 339 21.73 9.31 -1.56
C LYS A 339 21.90 10.01 -2.91
N GLU A 340 22.70 9.45 -3.81
CA GLU A 340 22.91 9.99 -5.15
C GLU A 340 21.61 10.02 -5.95
N GLN A 341 20.83 8.94 -5.90
CA GLN A 341 19.57 8.87 -6.61
C GLN A 341 18.55 9.89 -6.07
N MET A 342 18.47 10.10 -4.75
CA MET A 342 17.63 11.15 -4.17
C MET A 342 18.09 12.55 -4.58
N LEU A 343 19.40 12.81 -4.67
CA LEU A 343 19.94 14.11 -5.12
C LEU A 343 19.66 14.38 -6.60
N ARG A 344 19.70 13.34 -7.45
CA ARG A 344 19.43 13.44 -8.89
C ARG A 344 17.93 13.60 -9.20
N ARG A 345 17.03 13.45 -8.22
CA ARG A 345 15.60 13.64 -8.43
C ARG A 345 15.30 15.12 -8.67
N ASN A 346 15.02 15.44 -9.92
CA ASN A 346 14.42 16.71 -10.28
C ASN A 346 12.90 16.60 -10.17
N LEU A 347 12.36 16.85 -8.97
CA LEU A 347 10.91 16.91 -8.75
C LEU A 347 10.36 18.20 -9.36
N ALA A 348 9.37 18.08 -10.24
CA ALA A 348 8.66 19.26 -10.75
C ALA A 348 7.93 19.97 -9.60
N PRO A 349 8.04 21.29 -9.42
CA PRO A 349 7.31 21.99 -8.37
C PRO A 349 5.79 21.83 -8.56
N LEU A 350 5.04 21.71 -7.46
CA LEU A 350 3.57 21.71 -7.50
C LEU A 350 2.98 23.12 -7.61
N ASN A 351 3.84 24.15 -7.62
CA ASN A 351 3.47 25.56 -7.75
C ASN A 351 2.43 26.02 -6.71
N SER A 352 2.61 25.59 -5.46
CA SER A 352 1.79 26.04 -4.33
C SER A 352 2.66 26.55 -3.18
N VAL A 353 2.12 27.44 -2.34
CA VAL A 353 2.83 27.95 -1.15
C VAL A 353 3.25 26.81 -0.20
N PRO A 354 2.37 25.83 0.14
CA PRO A 354 2.75 24.68 0.95
C PRO A 354 3.93 23.88 0.40
N ASP A 355 3.97 23.69 -0.93
CA ASP A 355 5.05 22.94 -1.59
C ASP A 355 6.38 23.70 -1.54
N ALA A 356 6.37 24.99 -1.87
CA ALA A 356 7.55 25.84 -1.82
C ALA A 356 8.14 25.93 -0.40
N ILE A 357 7.28 26.06 0.60
CA ILE A 357 7.66 26.11 2.02
C ILE A 357 8.24 24.78 2.49
N SER A 358 7.61 23.66 2.11
CA SER A 358 8.11 22.32 2.46
C SER A 358 9.47 22.03 1.81
N HIS A 359 9.67 22.47 0.55
CA HIS A 359 10.95 22.36 -0.14
C HIS A 359 12.03 23.19 0.55
N ALA A 360 11.74 24.46 0.87
CA ALA A 360 12.66 25.35 1.57
C ALA A 360 13.02 24.78 2.95
N ALA A 361 12.07 24.21 3.69
CA ALA A 361 12.33 23.57 4.98
C ALA A 361 13.31 22.40 4.85
N CYS A 362 13.16 21.55 3.82
CA CYS A 362 14.11 20.46 3.55
C CYS A 362 15.52 20.97 3.22
N ASN A 363 15.62 22.02 2.40
CA ASN A 363 16.90 22.61 2.05
C ASN A 363 17.59 23.27 3.25
N ILE A 364 16.85 24.00 4.08
CA ILE A 364 17.36 24.59 5.32
C ILE A 364 17.84 23.49 6.28
N ALA A 365 17.04 22.44 6.46
CA ALA A 365 17.40 21.32 7.33
C ALA A 365 18.69 20.64 6.88
N LYS A 366 18.87 20.45 5.57
CA LYS A 366 20.10 19.91 4.99
C LYS A 366 21.31 20.84 5.19
N HIS A 367 21.19 22.13 4.90
CA HIS A 367 22.31 23.06 4.98
C HIS A 367 22.78 23.32 6.42
N LEU A 368 21.85 23.29 7.38
CA LEU A 368 22.15 23.53 8.79
C LEU A 368 22.45 22.26 9.58
N ASP A 369 22.49 21.10 8.90
CA ASP A 369 22.61 19.78 9.53
C ASP A 369 21.62 19.61 10.71
N ALA A 370 20.37 19.98 10.48
CA ALA A 370 19.34 19.90 11.50
C ALA A 370 19.10 18.43 11.91
N ALA A 371 18.84 18.19 13.18
CA ALA A 371 18.60 16.85 13.71
C ALA A 371 17.26 16.25 13.26
N ALA A 372 16.25 17.08 12.97
CA ALA A 372 14.94 16.66 12.47
C ALA A 372 14.15 17.80 11.82
N ILE A 373 13.13 17.41 11.04
CA ILE A 373 12.07 18.29 10.56
C ILE A 373 10.78 17.95 11.31
N LEU A 374 10.22 18.89 12.06
CA LEU A 374 8.98 18.74 12.80
C LEU A 374 7.83 19.39 12.03
N THR A 375 6.73 18.64 11.87
CA THR A 375 5.56 19.07 11.10
C THR A 375 4.28 18.96 11.91
N PRO A 376 3.93 19.98 12.71
CA PRO A 376 2.59 20.12 13.28
C PRO A 376 1.54 20.12 12.17
N THR A 377 0.54 19.23 12.28
CA THR A 377 -0.41 19.01 11.17
C THR A 377 -1.75 18.44 11.65
N SER A 378 -2.86 18.97 11.14
CA SER A 378 -4.21 18.45 11.40
C SER A 378 -4.64 17.38 10.39
N THR A 379 -4.17 17.45 9.14
CA THR A 379 -4.56 16.52 8.05
C THR A 379 -3.41 15.64 7.55
N GLY A 380 -2.18 15.91 7.99
CA GLY A 380 -0.97 15.24 7.50
C GLY A 380 -0.39 15.83 6.21
N SER A 381 -1.00 16.88 5.63
CA SER A 381 -0.57 17.44 4.34
C SER A 381 0.88 17.95 4.37
N THR A 382 1.27 18.68 5.42
CA THR A 382 2.64 19.19 5.60
C THR A 382 3.65 18.06 5.64
N ALA A 383 3.37 17.00 6.43
CA ALA A 383 4.26 15.85 6.55
C ALA A 383 4.45 15.13 5.21
N ARG A 384 3.36 14.97 4.42
CA ARG A 384 3.40 14.40 3.08
C ARG A 384 4.23 15.24 2.10
N LEU A 385 4.07 16.56 2.12
CA LEU A 385 4.84 17.47 1.27
C LEU A 385 6.33 17.49 1.64
N VAL A 386 6.68 17.46 2.92
CA VAL A 386 8.08 17.31 3.35
C VAL A 386 8.64 15.95 2.92
N ALA A 387 7.90 14.87 3.13
CA ALA A 387 8.32 13.51 2.76
C ALA A 387 8.55 13.33 1.25
N ARG A 388 7.79 14.06 0.42
CA ARG A 388 7.95 14.09 -1.04
C ARG A 388 9.37 14.45 -1.47
N TYR A 389 10.02 15.40 -0.78
CA TYR A 389 11.40 15.83 -1.06
C TYR A 389 12.47 14.87 -0.51
N ARG A 390 12.06 13.78 0.14
CA ARG A 390 12.93 12.73 0.67
C ARG A 390 14.13 13.25 1.50
N PRO A 391 13.92 14.15 2.49
CA PRO A 391 15.02 14.72 3.26
C PRO A 391 15.82 13.64 4.01
N ALA A 392 17.10 13.92 4.26
CA ALA A 392 17.94 13.04 5.07
C ALA A 392 17.55 13.05 6.56
N GLN A 393 16.98 14.15 7.00
CA GLN A 393 16.53 14.36 8.36
C GLN A 393 15.25 13.54 8.64
N PRO A 394 15.13 12.95 9.84
CA PRO A 394 13.87 12.37 10.30
C PRO A 394 12.73 13.40 10.24
N ILE A 395 11.55 12.95 9.80
CA ILE A 395 10.34 13.77 9.78
C ILE A 395 9.48 13.34 10.96
N ILE A 396 9.18 14.27 11.87
CA ILE A 396 8.35 14.03 13.05
C ILE A 396 7.04 14.83 12.88
N ALA A 397 5.96 14.13 12.56
CA ALA A 397 4.64 14.69 12.43
C ALA A 397 3.92 14.72 13.78
N MET A 398 3.57 15.92 14.23
CA MET A 398 2.78 16.15 15.44
C MET A 398 1.33 16.34 15.02
N CYS A 399 0.48 15.35 15.29
CA CYS A 399 -0.90 15.35 14.82
C CYS A 399 -1.88 15.54 15.97
N THR A 400 -2.94 16.29 15.74
CA THR A 400 -4.02 16.46 16.72
C THR A 400 -5.06 15.33 16.68
N ILE A 401 -5.02 14.49 15.64
CA ILE A 401 -5.99 13.42 15.38
C ILE A 401 -5.24 12.09 15.23
N ASN A 402 -5.64 11.09 16.03
CA ASN A 402 -5.05 9.74 16.00
C ASN A 402 -5.14 9.07 14.63
N LYS A 403 -6.26 9.23 13.90
CA LYS A 403 -6.43 8.67 12.55
C LYS A 403 -5.37 9.21 11.57
N VAL A 404 -5.07 10.51 11.64
CA VAL A 404 -4.02 11.14 10.82
C VAL A 404 -2.63 10.63 11.19
N CYS A 405 -2.36 10.42 12.49
CA CYS A 405 -1.12 9.75 12.92
C CYS A 405 -0.96 8.39 12.25
N ARG A 406 -2.02 7.58 12.23
CA ARG A 406 -1.99 6.25 11.62
C ARG A 406 -1.85 6.32 10.10
N GLN A 407 -2.57 7.20 9.42
CA GLN A 407 -2.39 7.43 7.98
C GLN A 407 -0.92 7.80 7.65
N LEU A 408 -0.28 8.65 8.45
CA LEU A 408 1.13 8.99 8.22
C LEU A 408 2.11 7.80 8.37
N ARG A 409 1.67 6.63 8.86
CA ARG A 409 2.47 5.40 8.90
C ARG A 409 2.68 4.74 7.54
N LEU A 410 1.96 5.16 6.50
CA LEU A 410 2.23 4.75 5.11
C LEU A 410 3.22 5.69 4.39
N ILE A 411 3.47 6.89 4.93
CA ILE A 411 4.23 7.94 4.24
C ILE A 411 5.73 7.81 4.54
N TRP A 412 6.56 7.77 3.49
CA TRP A 412 8.00 7.57 3.63
C TRP A 412 8.65 8.51 4.66
N GLY A 413 9.53 7.97 5.52
CA GLY A 413 10.34 8.76 6.44
C GLY A 413 9.60 9.42 7.61
N VAL A 414 8.25 9.42 7.59
CA VAL A 414 7.44 10.07 8.62
C VAL A 414 7.31 9.20 9.86
N GLN A 415 7.63 9.77 11.01
CA GLN A 415 7.23 9.28 12.32
C GLN A 415 6.12 10.19 12.83
N SER A 416 5.00 9.62 13.25
CA SER A 416 3.87 10.38 13.73
C SER A 416 3.65 10.17 15.23
N MET A 417 3.18 11.21 15.89
CA MET A 417 2.72 11.13 17.26
C MET A 417 1.59 12.12 17.51
N THR A 418 0.71 11.73 18.42
CA THR A 418 -0.44 12.54 18.78
C THR A 418 -0.02 13.59 19.79
N THR A 419 -0.44 14.83 19.57
CA THR A 419 -0.17 15.98 20.42
C THR A 419 -1.45 16.79 20.61
N GLU A 420 -1.52 17.55 21.70
CA GLU A 420 -2.62 18.49 21.90
C GLU A 420 -2.61 19.60 20.84
N ALA A 421 -3.80 20.14 20.55
CA ALA A 421 -3.92 21.33 19.72
C ALA A 421 -3.30 22.54 20.44
N THR A 422 -2.70 23.44 19.66
CA THR A 422 -2.07 24.66 20.17
C THR A 422 -2.79 25.89 19.63
N ASP A 423 -3.01 26.88 20.49
CA ASP A 423 -3.80 28.07 20.16
C ASP A 423 -3.00 29.10 19.35
N ASN A 424 -1.67 29.07 19.46
CA ASN A 424 -0.80 30.02 18.78
C ASN A 424 0.56 29.43 18.39
N THR A 425 1.28 30.18 17.57
CA THR A 425 2.58 29.79 17.00
C THR A 425 3.66 29.56 18.06
N ASP A 426 3.67 30.35 19.14
CA ASP A 426 4.69 30.21 20.20
C ASP A 426 4.50 28.91 20.98
N GLN A 427 3.27 28.57 21.35
CA GLN A 427 2.93 27.27 21.96
C GLN A 427 3.30 26.11 21.03
N LEU A 428 3.03 26.23 19.73
CA LEU A 428 3.41 25.23 18.73
C LEU A 428 4.93 25.03 18.68
N ILE A 429 5.72 26.10 18.72
CA ILE A 429 7.19 26.02 18.73
C ILE A 429 7.69 25.34 20.01
N GLN A 430 7.12 25.68 21.18
CA GLN A 430 7.51 25.06 22.44
C GLN A 430 7.16 23.57 22.50
N SER A 431 5.96 23.21 22.04
CA SER A 431 5.54 21.82 21.89
C SER A 431 6.49 21.05 20.97
N ALA A 432 6.86 21.63 19.82
CA ALA A 432 7.83 21.04 18.90
C ALA A 432 9.21 20.82 19.56
N LYS A 433 9.75 21.82 20.30
CA LYS A 433 11.01 21.67 21.06
C LYS A 433 10.92 20.54 22.09
N GLN A 434 9.79 20.40 22.77
CA GLN A 434 9.59 19.34 23.76
C GLN A 434 9.54 17.96 23.11
N ILE A 435 8.78 17.82 22.01
CA ILE A 435 8.68 16.59 21.25
C ILE A 435 10.05 16.17 20.69
N ALA A 436 10.83 17.13 20.18
CA ALA A 436 12.20 16.90 19.75
C ALA A 436 13.04 16.26 20.87
N ARG A 437 12.99 16.80 22.09
CA ARG A 437 13.70 16.24 23.26
C ARG A 437 13.22 14.82 23.59
N LEU A 438 11.92 14.56 23.57
CA LEU A 438 11.35 13.22 23.80
C LEU A 438 11.82 12.20 22.75
N LYS A 439 12.09 12.66 21.51
CA LYS A 439 12.66 11.83 20.44
C LYS A 439 14.18 11.71 20.50
N GLY A 440 14.81 12.22 21.56
CA GLY A 440 16.25 12.08 21.82
C GLY A 440 17.13 13.13 21.14
N ILE A 441 16.53 14.21 20.61
CA ILE A 441 17.30 15.34 20.05
C ILE A 441 17.93 16.11 21.21
N LYS A 442 19.24 16.30 21.13
CA LYS A 442 20.07 16.79 22.24
C LYS A 442 20.06 18.31 22.34
N PRO A 443 20.27 18.86 23.55
CA PRO A 443 20.57 20.28 23.71
C PRO A 443 21.73 20.72 22.80
N GLY A 444 21.58 21.88 22.17
CA GLY A 444 22.53 22.42 21.20
C GLY A 444 22.22 22.09 19.74
N GLU A 445 21.49 21.00 19.45
CA GLU A 445 21.11 20.63 18.08
C GLU A 445 20.02 21.56 17.51
N LEU A 446 19.97 21.66 16.18
CA LEU A 446 18.98 22.45 15.46
C LEU A 446 17.82 21.56 15.00
N ILE A 447 16.61 22.11 15.06
CA ILE A 447 15.43 21.54 14.42
C ILE A 447 14.82 22.55 13.44
N VAL A 448 14.21 22.02 12.38
CA VAL A 448 13.39 22.83 11.46
C VAL A 448 11.92 22.49 11.72
N ILE A 449 11.12 23.51 11.98
CA ILE A 449 9.68 23.38 12.19
C ILE A 449 9.00 23.97 10.96
N THR A 450 8.06 23.23 10.36
CA THR A 450 7.19 23.77 9.31
C THR A 450 5.74 23.44 9.58
N ALA A 451 4.88 24.45 9.47
CA ALA A 451 3.47 24.38 9.86
C ALA A 451 2.64 25.36 9.02
N GLY A 452 1.32 25.28 9.18
CA GLY A 452 0.38 26.27 8.66
C GLY A 452 -0.12 27.19 9.76
N THR A 453 -0.25 28.47 9.43
CA THR A 453 -0.86 29.50 10.29
C THR A 453 -2.06 30.13 9.57
N PRO A 454 -3.22 30.35 10.24
CA PRO A 454 -3.55 30.00 11.64
C PRO A 454 -3.44 28.49 11.93
N THR A 455 -3.13 28.13 13.18
CA THR A 455 -2.99 26.72 13.60
C THR A 455 -4.33 26.00 13.47
N GLY A 456 -4.29 24.72 13.11
CA GLY A 456 -5.50 23.89 12.95
C GLY A 456 -6.19 24.01 11.58
N THR A 457 -5.91 25.05 10.79
CA THR A 457 -6.46 25.17 9.42
C THR A 457 -5.76 24.20 8.45
N ALA A 458 -6.53 23.39 7.75
CA ALA A 458 -6.00 22.47 6.74
C ALA A 458 -5.40 23.22 5.53
N GLY A 459 -4.30 22.71 4.98
CA GLY A 459 -3.72 23.21 3.71
C GLY A 459 -3.00 24.55 3.78
N SER A 460 -2.82 25.15 4.95
CA SER A 460 -2.25 26.49 5.14
C SER A 460 -0.74 26.53 5.37
N THR A 461 0.03 25.48 5.02
CA THR A 461 1.48 25.42 5.28
C THR A 461 2.20 26.65 4.71
N ASN A 462 2.65 27.54 5.59
CA ASN A 462 3.19 28.86 5.22
C ASN A 462 4.31 29.34 6.17
N LEU A 463 4.71 28.53 7.15
CA LEU A 463 5.70 28.89 8.18
C LEU A 463 6.90 27.95 8.10
N ILE A 464 8.10 28.53 8.26
CA ILE A 464 9.34 27.81 8.57
C ILE A 464 9.99 28.50 9.78
N ARG A 465 10.41 27.70 10.76
CA ARG A 465 11.19 28.17 11.90
C ARG A 465 12.36 27.25 12.14
N VAL A 466 13.56 27.84 12.22
CA VAL A 466 14.75 27.14 12.74
C VAL A 466 14.83 27.43 14.23
N SER A 467 14.96 26.38 15.03
CA SER A 467 15.03 26.48 16.48
C SER A 467 16.19 25.64 17.01
N ARG A 468 16.98 26.19 17.93
CA ARG A 468 17.96 25.44 18.70
C ARG A 468 17.26 24.81 19.90
N ILE A 469 17.62 23.55 20.22
CA ILE A 469 17.17 22.91 21.45
C ILE A 469 18.01 23.47 22.60
N GLU A 470 17.34 24.17 23.53
CA GLU A 470 17.97 24.68 24.74
C GLU A 470 18.07 23.58 25.81
N PRO A 471 19.05 23.66 26.74
CA PRO A 471 19.05 22.87 27.96
C PRO A 471 17.73 23.04 28.73
N VAL A 472 17.29 22.01 29.46
CA VAL A 472 16.09 22.11 30.28
C VAL A 472 16.44 22.87 31.56
N ASP A 473 15.90 24.07 31.74
CA ASP A 473 15.91 24.74 33.04
C ASP A 473 15.08 23.89 34.03
N GLN A 474 15.55 23.75 35.27
CA GLN A 474 15.06 22.80 36.29
C GLN A 474 13.57 22.97 36.72
N ASN A 475 12.78 23.82 36.06
CA ASN A 475 11.38 24.13 36.40
C ASN A 475 10.35 23.58 35.38
N GLY A 476 10.71 22.54 34.61
CA GLY A 476 9.94 22.06 33.46
C GLY A 476 8.59 21.42 33.79
N PHE A 477 7.52 22.08 33.33
CA PHE A 477 6.15 21.58 33.21
C PHE A 477 6.12 20.27 32.40
N THR A 478 5.52 19.21 32.95
CA THR A 478 5.29 17.93 32.28
C THR A 478 3.91 17.94 31.62
N PRO A 479 3.77 17.82 30.29
CA PRO A 479 2.48 17.62 29.66
C PRO A 479 2.00 16.19 29.93
N LYS A 480 0.67 16.03 30.00
CA LYS A 480 0.03 14.72 30.05
C LYS A 480 0.10 14.11 28.66
N ILE A 481 0.75 12.95 28.56
CA ILE A 481 0.68 12.09 27.38
C ILE A 481 -0.69 11.38 27.44
N MET A 482 -1.42 11.33 26.32
CA MET A 482 -2.64 10.50 26.17
C MET A 482 -2.31 9.15 25.56
#